data_AF-A0A1B2DQI1-F1
#
_entry.id   AF-A0A1B2DQI1-F1
#
_cell.length_a   1.000
_cell.length_b   1.000
_cell.length_c   1.000
_cell.angle_alpha   90.00
_cell.angle_beta   90.00
_cell.angle_gamma   90.00
#
_symmetry.space_group_name_H-M   'P 1'
#
loop_
_entity.id
_entity.type
_entity.pdbx_description
1 polymer ?
#
loop_
_entity_poly.entity_id
_entity_poly.type
_entity_poly.pdbx_seq_one_letter_code
_entity_poly.pdbx_strand_id
1 'polypeptide(L)'
;MAYTNGNLALQPKKKPEQKPAIKQNKRVVVKRKTITMQEKLLYLFTVIACVLVAGVIIFRYAEIYKMSVEIKHVTSEYEAVNVELKELKKQVEMLSDPEFIRKMAESQGMVNNYQPGITVNTGKEESATAMGE
;
A
#
# COMPACT_ATOMS: atom_id res chain seq x y z
N MET A 1 -31.23 -113.57 -18.50
CA MET A 1 -30.48 -113.52 -19.76
C MET A 1 -31.48 -113.32 -20.90
N ALA A 2 -31.51 -112.12 -21.47
CA ALA A 2 -32.34 -111.79 -22.62
C ALA A 2 -31.40 -111.40 -23.77
N TYR A 3 -31.55 -112.14 -24.86
CA TYR A 3 -30.70 -112.16 -26.03
C TYR A 3 -30.83 -110.85 -26.83
N THR A 4 -29.70 -110.20 -27.07
CA THR A 4 -29.57 -109.07 -27.99
C THR A 4 -29.34 -109.60 -29.41
N ASN A 5 -30.35 -109.49 -30.27
CA ASN A 5 -30.18 -109.51 -31.73
C ASN A 5 -31.35 -108.76 -32.38
N GLY A 6 -31.06 -107.55 -32.83
CA GLY A 6 -32.03 -106.71 -33.55
C GLY A 6 -31.35 -105.42 -33.96
N ASN A 7 -31.23 -105.23 -35.28
CA ASN A 7 -30.59 -104.13 -36.00
C ASN A 7 -30.76 -102.75 -35.33
N LEU A 8 -29.83 -102.40 -34.44
CA LEU A 8 -29.84 -101.14 -33.70
C LEU A 8 -28.88 -100.16 -34.35
N ALA A 9 -29.19 -99.77 -35.60
CA ALA A 9 -28.73 -98.51 -36.17
C ALA A 9 -29.46 -97.30 -35.56
N LEU A 10 -30.10 -97.46 -34.40
CA LEU A 10 -30.59 -96.36 -33.60
C LEU A 10 -29.40 -95.81 -32.81
N GLN A 11 -28.70 -94.89 -33.46
CA GLN A 11 -27.70 -94.04 -32.84
C GLN A 11 -28.28 -93.49 -31.52
N PRO A 12 -27.71 -93.80 -30.34
CA PRO A 12 -28.00 -92.96 -29.19
C PRO A 12 -27.43 -91.59 -29.56
N LYS A 13 -28.30 -90.65 -29.92
CA LYS A 13 -27.94 -89.24 -30.03
C LYS A 13 -27.29 -88.87 -28.71
N LYS A 14 -25.96 -88.83 -28.67
CA LYS A 14 -25.23 -88.10 -27.64
C LYS A 14 -25.90 -86.73 -27.62
N LYS A 15 -26.53 -86.38 -26.50
CA LYS A 15 -26.93 -84.99 -26.24
C LYS A 15 -25.73 -84.16 -26.66
N PRO A 16 -25.88 -83.14 -27.52
CA PRO A 16 -24.76 -82.28 -27.84
C PRO A 16 -24.22 -81.83 -26.49
N GLU A 17 -22.98 -82.24 -26.17
CA GLU A 17 -22.24 -81.62 -25.09
C GLU A 17 -22.37 -80.14 -25.39
N GLN A 18 -23.15 -79.45 -24.54
CA GLN A 18 -23.22 -78.01 -24.60
C GLN A 18 -21.78 -77.58 -24.44
N LYS A 19 -21.16 -77.20 -25.56
CA LYS A 19 -19.86 -76.54 -25.55
C LYS A 19 -19.99 -75.51 -24.46
N PRO A 20 -19.17 -75.54 -23.38
CA PRO A 20 -19.30 -74.54 -22.35
C PRO A 20 -19.17 -73.22 -23.08
N ALA A 21 -20.26 -72.44 -23.09
CA ALA A 21 -20.26 -71.14 -23.71
C ALA A 21 -19.14 -70.41 -23.00
N ILE A 22 -18.01 -70.24 -23.70
CA ILE A 22 -16.85 -69.55 -23.16
C ILE A 22 -17.38 -68.14 -22.92
N LYS A 23 -17.80 -67.89 -21.68
CA LYS A 23 -18.13 -66.55 -21.24
C LYS A 23 -16.82 -65.81 -21.38
N GLN A 24 -16.69 -65.05 -22.45
CA GLN A 24 -15.66 -64.05 -22.58
C GLN A 24 -15.90 -63.08 -21.43
N ASN A 25 -15.28 -63.34 -20.29
CA ASN A 25 -15.18 -62.37 -19.22
C ASN A 25 -14.35 -61.24 -19.80
N LYS A 26 -15.07 -60.28 -20.40
CA LYS A 26 -14.50 -59.05 -20.89
C LYS A 26 -13.93 -58.39 -19.65
N ARG A 27 -12.61 -58.51 -19.48
CA ARG A 27 -11.87 -57.86 -18.41
C ARG A 27 -12.23 -56.39 -18.50
N VAL A 28 -13.05 -55.91 -17.57
CA VAL A 28 -13.39 -54.49 -17.47
C VAL A 28 -12.11 -53.82 -16.99
N VAL A 29 -11.28 -53.42 -17.95
CA VAL A 29 -10.11 -52.60 -17.67
C VAL A 29 -10.66 -51.25 -17.25
N VAL A 30 -10.69 -51.02 -15.93
CA VAL A 30 -11.02 -49.73 -15.36
C VAL A 30 -9.94 -48.77 -15.85
N LYS A 31 -10.21 -48.01 -16.91
CA LYS A 31 -9.31 -46.94 -17.34
C LYS A 31 -9.27 -45.95 -16.19
N ARG A 32 -8.08 -45.72 -15.63
CA ARG A 32 -7.87 -44.69 -14.60
C ARG A 32 -8.40 -43.38 -15.20
N LYS A 33 -9.31 -42.71 -14.49
CA LYS A 33 -9.80 -41.38 -14.88
C LYS A 33 -8.57 -40.49 -15.05
N THR A 34 -8.23 -40.19 -16.29
CA THR A 34 -7.23 -39.17 -16.60
C THR A 34 -7.84 -37.86 -16.16
N ILE A 35 -7.24 -37.20 -15.17
CA ILE A 35 -7.61 -35.85 -14.74
C ILE A 35 -7.76 -35.00 -16.00
N THR A 36 -8.93 -34.42 -16.17
CA THR A 36 -9.22 -33.61 -17.35
C THR A 36 -8.32 -32.38 -17.31
N MET A 37 -7.89 -31.88 -18.47
CA MET A 37 -6.97 -30.73 -18.55
C MET A 37 -7.48 -29.52 -17.74
N GLN A 38 -8.79 -29.38 -17.59
CA GLN A 38 -9.45 -28.30 -16.84
C GLN A 38 -9.13 -28.32 -15.34
N GLU A 39 -9.21 -29.47 -14.68
CA GLU A 39 -8.90 -29.57 -13.24
C GLU A 39 -7.44 -29.22 -12.94
N LYS A 40 -6.52 -29.63 -13.83
CA LYS A 40 -5.09 -29.32 -13.70
C LYS A 40 -4.80 -27.83 -13.90
N LEU A 41 -5.52 -27.17 -14.81
CA LEU A 41 -5.40 -25.73 -15.07
C LEU A 41 -5.95 -24.90 -13.90
N LEU A 42 -7.08 -25.32 -13.33
CA LEU A 42 -7.67 -24.66 -12.15
C LEU A 42 -6.72 -24.72 -10.95
N TYR A 43 -6.08 -25.87 -10.71
CA TYR A 43 -5.06 -25.98 -9.66
C TYR A 43 -3.88 -25.03 -9.89
N LEU A 44 -3.34 -24.98 -11.12
CA LEU A 44 -2.26 -24.05 -11.45
C LEU A 44 -2.67 -22.60 -11.21
N PHE A 45 -3.88 -22.22 -11.63
CA PHE A 45 -4.41 -20.88 -11.43
C PHE A 45 -4.52 -20.54 -9.94
N THR A 46 -5.02 -21.45 -9.11
CA THR A 46 -5.11 -21.20 -7.65
C THR A 46 -3.75 -20.99 -7.00
N VAL A 47 -2.72 -21.74 -7.42
CA VAL A 47 -1.35 -21.56 -6.93
C VAL A 47 -0.82 -20.19 -7.34
N ILE A 48 -0.99 -19.80 -8.61
CA ILE A 48 -0.57 -18.48 -9.10
C ILE A 48 -1.30 -17.36 -8.34
N ALA A 49 -2.62 -17.47 -8.18
CA ALA A 49 -3.41 -16.49 -7.45
C ALA A 49 -2.93 -16.34 -6.00
N CYS A 50 -2.62 -17.46 -5.33
CA CYS A 50 -2.10 -17.44 -3.96
C CYS A 50 -0.73 -16.74 -3.88
N VAL A 51 0.19 -17.04 -4.81
CA VAL A 51 1.51 -16.40 -4.88
C VAL A 51 1.39 -14.91 -5.18
N LEU A 52 0.48 -14.50 -6.07
CA LEU A 52 0.22 -13.09 -6.36
C LEU A 52 -0.29 -12.34 -5.13
N VAL A 53 -1.27 -12.92 -4.41
CA VAL A 53 -1.79 -12.31 -3.18
C VAL A 53 -0.69 -12.17 -2.13
N ALA A 54 0.11 -13.22 -1.91
CA ALA A 54 1.26 -13.16 -1.00
C ALA A 54 2.29 -12.09 -1.42
N GLY A 55 2.59 -12.00 -2.72
CA GLY A 55 3.49 -10.99 -3.27
C GLY A 55 2.99 -9.56 -3.07
N VAL A 56 1.70 -9.31 -3.29
CA VAL A 56 1.09 -7.99 -3.05
C VAL A 56 1.17 -7.61 -1.58
N ILE A 57 0.91 -8.54 -0.67
CA ILE A 57 1.01 -8.30 0.77
C ILE A 57 2.43 -7.86 1.13
N ILE A 58 3.45 -8.64 0.72
CA ILE A 58 4.86 -8.34 1.01
C ILE A 58 5.24 -6.96 0.44
N PHE A 59 4.82 -6.67 -0.80
CA PHE A 59 5.10 -5.38 -1.44
C PHE A 59 4.50 -4.21 -0.65
N ARG A 60 3.24 -4.34 -0.21
CA ARG A 60 2.57 -3.32 0.61
C ARG A 60 3.27 -3.11 1.95
N TYR A 61 3.75 -4.18 2.60
CA TYR A 61 4.53 -4.04 3.84
C TYR A 61 5.83 -3.27 3.62
N ALA A 62 6.52 -3.51 2.50
CA ALA A 62 7.75 -2.77 2.18
C ALA A 62 7.49 -1.28 1.94
N GLU A 63 6.39 -0.92 1.26
CA GLU A 63 5.99 0.48 1.06
C GLU A 63 5.68 1.18 2.38
N ILE A 64 4.89 0.55 3.27
CA ILE A 64 4.54 1.11 4.58
C ILE A 64 5.80 1.37 5.42
N TYR A 65 6.76 0.46 5.36
CA TYR A 65 8.03 0.63 6.07
C TYR A 65 8.82 1.82 5.52
N LYS A 66 8.95 1.94 4.20
CA LYS A 66 9.61 3.10 3.58
C LYS A 66 8.95 4.41 3.98
N MET A 67 7.62 4.48 3.91
CA MET A 67 6.86 5.68 4.28
C MET A 67 7.07 6.06 5.75
N SER A 68 7.15 5.08 6.65
CA SER A 68 7.40 5.33 8.08
C SER A 68 8.78 5.94 8.33
N VAL A 69 9.80 5.51 7.57
CA VAL A 69 11.15 6.08 7.66
C VAL A 69 11.19 7.48 7.06
N GLU A 70 10.53 7.68 5.92
CA GLU A 70 10.42 8.98 5.26
C GLU A 70 9.72 10.02 6.16
N ILE A 71 8.63 9.64 6.82
CA ILE A 71 7.94 10.51 7.79
C ILE A 71 8.89 10.95 8.91
N LYS A 72 9.71 10.03 9.44
CA LYS A 72 10.69 10.39 10.48
C LYS A 72 11.75 11.36 9.97
N HIS A 73 12.24 11.15 8.75
CA HIS A 73 13.22 12.04 8.12
C HIS A 73 12.64 13.45 7.94
N VAL A 74 11.46 13.55 7.33
CA VAL A 74 10.78 14.82 7.09
C VAL A 74 10.45 15.53 8.41
N THR A 75 10.03 14.79 9.45
CA THR A 75 9.77 15.37 10.77
C THR A 75 11.04 15.95 11.39
N SER A 76 12.15 15.23 11.30
CA SER A 76 13.45 15.71 11.81
C SER A 76 13.92 16.96 11.08
N GLU A 77 13.78 17.02 9.75
CA GLU A 77 14.11 18.21 8.96
C GLU A 77 13.19 19.38 9.33
N TYR A 78 11.90 19.12 9.51
CA TYR A 78 10.95 20.15 9.92
C TYR A 78 11.29 20.74 11.30
N GLU A 79 11.68 19.90 12.26
CA GLU A 79 12.14 20.36 13.58
C GLU A 79 13.39 21.23 13.46
N ALA A 80 14.38 20.83 12.66
CA ALA A 80 15.59 21.61 12.44
C ALA A 80 15.28 22.99 11.84
N VAL A 81 14.49 23.03 10.77
CA VAL A 81 14.07 24.28 10.12
C VAL A 81 13.24 25.16 11.06
N ASN A 82 12.39 24.57 11.91
CA ASN A 82 11.60 25.33 12.88
C ASN A 82 12.48 25.94 13.99
N VAL A 83 13.56 25.28 14.39
CA VAL A 83 14.55 25.85 15.32
C VAL A 83 15.25 27.05 14.68
N GLU A 84 15.71 26.91 13.44
CA GLU A 84 16.34 28.02 12.69
C GLU A 84 15.37 29.20 12.52
N LEU A 85 14.12 28.93 12.17
CA LEU A 85 13.07 29.96 12.05
C LEU A 85 12.81 30.68 13.37
N LYS A 86 12.79 29.97 14.50
CA LYS A 86 12.63 30.57 15.84
C LYS A 86 13.81 31.46 16.18
N GLU A 87 15.03 31.02 15.87
CA GLU A 87 16.23 31.82 16.07
C GLU A 87 16.19 33.11 15.23
N LEU A 88 15.85 32.99 13.95
CA LEU A 88 15.71 34.14 13.05
C LEU A 88 14.63 35.11 13.54
N LYS A 89 13.46 34.59 13.95
CA LYS A 89 12.39 35.42 14.51
C LYS A 89 12.83 36.16 15.76
N LYS A 90 13.59 35.49 16.65
CA LYS A 90 14.14 36.11 17.85
C LYS A 90 15.13 37.23 17.50
N GLN A 91 16.00 37.03 16.51
CA GLN A 91 16.91 38.07 16.03
C GLN A 91 16.14 39.27 15.46
N VAL A 92 15.12 39.02 14.65
CA VAL A 92 14.24 40.08 14.11
C VAL A 92 13.55 40.84 15.23
N GLU A 93 13.00 40.14 16.23
CA GLU A 93 12.35 40.77 17.38
C GLU A 93 13.32 41.61 18.19
N MET A 94 14.54 41.12 18.45
CA MET A 94 15.60 41.88 19.12
C MET A 94 16.00 43.15 18.34
N LEU A 95 16.11 43.05 17.01
CA LEU A 95 16.44 44.18 16.15
C LEU A 95 15.27 45.15 15.96
N SER A 96 14.04 44.66 16.03
CA SER A 96 12.82 45.45 15.91
C SER A 96 12.40 46.08 17.24
N ASP A 97 13.02 45.69 18.36
CA ASP A 97 12.75 46.25 19.68
C ASP A 97 13.04 47.77 19.66
N PRO A 98 12.03 48.63 19.89
CA PRO A 98 12.18 50.08 19.87
C PRO A 98 13.28 50.59 20.82
N GLU A 99 13.49 49.92 21.96
CA GLU A 99 14.54 50.27 22.90
C GLU A 99 15.94 49.96 22.35
N PHE A 100 16.08 48.86 21.61
CA PHE A 100 17.33 48.52 20.92
C PHE A 100 17.62 49.52 19.80
N ILE A 101 16.60 49.84 18.99
CA ILE A 101 16.71 50.85 17.92
C ILE A 101 17.10 52.20 18.51
N ARG A 102 16.48 52.62 19.63
CA ARG A 102 16.81 53.88 20.30
C ARG A 102 18.26 53.92 20.78
N LYS A 103 18.73 52.86 21.44
CA LYS A 103 20.14 52.76 21.88
C LYS A 103 21.12 52.75 20.70
N MET A 104 20.79 52.04 19.63
CA MET A 104 21.63 52.01 18.43
C MET A 104 21.67 53.38 17.74
N ALA A 105 20.54 54.07 17.64
CA ALA A 105 20.44 55.44 17.12
C ALA A 105 21.25 56.43 17.97
N GLU A 106 21.13 56.37 19.31
CA GLU A 106 21.93 57.18 20.24
C GLU A 106 23.43 56.93 20.09
N SER A 107 23.84 55.66 19.92
CA SER A 107 25.25 55.31 19.69
C SER A 107 25.81 55.83 18.36
N GLN A 108 24.95 56.03 17.37
CA GLN A 108 25.29 56.63 16.07
C GLN A 108 25.20 58.17 16.09
N GLY A 109 24.98 58.78 17.26
CA GLY A 109 24.90 60.23 17.42
C GLY A 109 23.56 60.83 17.01
N MET A 110 22.53 60.01 16.80
CA MET A 110 21.17 60.50 16.54
C MET A 110 20.52 60.90 17.86
N VAL A 111 19.95 62.10 17.90
CA VAL A 111 19.20 62.61 19.06
C VAL A 111 17.71 62.47 18.80
N ASN A 112 16.99 61.94 19.77
CA ASN A 112 15.54 61.78 19.66
C ASN A 112 14.87 63.17 19.67
N ASN A 113 14.46 63.64 18.51
CA ASN A 113 13.68 64.86 18.41
C ASN A 113 12.20 64.55 18.58
N TYR A 114 11.78 64.28 19.83
CA TYR A 114 10.37 64.39 20.21
C TYR A 114 9.98 65.88 20.26
N GLN A 115 10.07 66.56 19.11
CA GLN A 115 9.48 67.87 18.95
C GLN A 115 7.98 67.66 18.75
N PRO A 116 7.10 68.09 19.67
CA PRO A 116 5.74 68.37 19.25
C PRO A 116 5.84 69.40 18.11
N GLY A 117 5.07 69.18 17.05
CA GLY A 117 5.23 69.82 15.74
C GLY A 117 5.56 71.32 15.80
N ILE A 118 6.36 71.76 14.82
CA ILE A 118 6.84 73.12 14.61
C ILE A 118 5.84 74.16 15.15
N THR A 119 6.12 74.72 16.34
CA THR A 119 5.36 75.85 16.86
C THR A 119 5.91 77.13 16.23
N VAL A 120 5.18 77.67 15.26
CA VAL A 120 5.44 79.00 14.71
C VAL A 120 5.03 80.05 15.73
N ASN A 121 6.01 80.75 16.31
CA ASN A 121 5.75 81.95 17.11
C ASN A 121 5.31 83.09 16.18
N THR A 122 4.02 83.21 15.94
CA THR A 122 3.43 84.48 15.50
C THR A 122 3.29 85.35 16.75
N GLY A 123 3.94 86.51 16.77
CA GLY A 123 4.19 87.30 17.97
C GLY A 123 2.97 87.94 18.63
N LYS A 124 2.05 87.12 19.17
CA LYS A 124 0.99 87.46 20.14
C LYS A 124 0.51 86.17 20.81
N GLU A 125 1.08 85.87 21.97
CA GLU A 125 0.65 84.99 23.08
C GLU A 125 -0.14 83.67 22.88
N GLU A 126 -0.33 83.11 21.69
CA GLU A 126 -0.91 81.76 21.55
C GLU A 126 -0.15 80.94 20.49
N SER A 127 0.49 79.85 20.94
CA SER A 127 1.12 78.87 20.07
C SER A 127 0.05 77.91 19.55
N ALA A 128 -0.39 78.08 18.30
CA ALA A 128 -1.28 77.14 17.63
C ALA A 128 -0.49 76.14 16.76
N THR A 129 -0.77 74.85 16.94
CA THR A 129 -0.20 73.75 16.14
C THR A 129 -0.88 73.70 14.78
N ALA A 130 -0.11 73.90 13.70
CA ALA A 130 -0.60 73.87 12.33
C ALA A 130 -0.12 72.62 11.59
N MET A 131 -0.62 71.43 11.96
CA MET A 131 -0.81 70.32 11.02
C MET A 131 -1.60 69.19 11.68
N GLY A 132 -2.77 68.89 11.11
CA GLY A 132 -3.54 67.69 11.39
C GLY A 132 -4.12 67.17 10.08
N GLU A 133 -3.49 66.13 9.55
CA GLU A 133 -4.08 65.08 8.71
C GLU A 133 -3.44 63.76 9.12
#